data_AF-A0A178YG11-F1
#
_entry.id   AF-A0A178YG11-F1
#
_cell.length_a   1.000
_cell.length_b   1.000
_cell.length_c   1.000
_cell.angle_alpha   90.00
_cell.angle_beta   90.00
_cell.angle_gamma   90.00
#
_symmetry.space_group_name_H-M   'P 1'
#
loop_
_entity.id
_entity.type
_entity.pdbx_description
1 polymer ?
#
loop_
_entity_poly.entity_id
_entity_poly.type
_entity_poly.pdbx_seq_one_letter_code
_entity_poly.pdbx_strand_id
1 'polypeptide(L)'
;MNNTVPPGAAILLDFIRETEVGSGGRASYDVIYAHKQDSLPKPLTAMTVGEVIDAQKTWSRAHGSSAAGAYQVMRATLVGLLKELPSLHRDVLFDPALQDSLAHHLLNRRGFAAFVAGEIGLAEFAKRLAMEWASLPVLVDTDGDRRRVRRGQSYYAGDGRNRALVRPERFEAVLRAALAAGSAQEREAGRASEAAPGRAARPRKPVARSGRFWTWLLTAGGTIVTALKELNLVALDWRVQLAILVTIISFAVYAISSMPAVREALGLKR
;
A
#
# COMPACT_ATOMS: atom_id res chain seq x y z
N MET A 1 -17.37 0.57 9.59
CA MET A 1 -16.28 1.05 8.72
C MET A 1 -16.64 2.41 8.19
N ASN A 2 -15.65 3.28 8.00
CA ASN A 2 -15.86 4.58 7.36
C ASN A 2 -16.14 4.45 5.85
N ASN A 3 -16.90 5.40 5.30
CA ASN A 3 -17.25 5.49 3.87
C ASN A 3 -16.05 5.74 2.92
N THR A 4 -14.82 5.82 3.44
CA THR A 4 -13.60 6.09 2.66
C THR A 4 -12.87 4.84 2.18
N VAL A 5 -13.26 3.66 2.67
CA VAL A 5 -12.68 2.38 2.25
C VAL A 5 -13.50 1.80 1.08
N PRO A 6 -12.87 1.49 -0.08
CA PRO A 6 -13.55 0.84 -1.20
C PRO A 6 -14.20 -0.48 -0.78
N PRO A 7 -15.41 -0.84 -1.29
CA PRO A 7 -16.10 -2.09 -1.00
C PRO A 7 -15.21 -3.35 -1.00
N GLY A 8 -14.35 -3.52 -2.00
CA GLY A 8 -13.43 -4.67 -2.05
C GLY A 8 -12.44 -4.70 -0.88
N ALA A 9 -11.89 -3.54 -0.51
CA ALA A 9 -10.99 -3.42 0.64
C ALA A 9 -11.75 -3.61 1.96
N ALA A 10 -12.98 -3.10 2.06
CA ALA A 10 -13.83 -3.25 3.24
C ALA A 10 -14.10 -4.74 3.55
N ILE A 11 -14.42 -5.55 2.53
CA ILE A 11 -14.58 -7.00 2.68
C ILE A 11 -13.33 -7.66 3.29
N LEU A 12 -12.13 -7.30 2.79
CA LEU A 12 -10.88 -7.87 3.30
C LEU A 12 -10.59 -7.40 4.73
N LEU A 13 -10.77 -6.12 5.01
CA LEU A 13 -10.50 -5.55 6.32
C LEU A 13 -11.46 -6.10 7.38
N ASP A 14 -12.74 -6.33 7.04
CA ASP A 14 -13.70 -6.95 7.95
C ASP A 14 -13.26 -8.37 8.32
N PHE A 15 -12.83 -9.14 7.33
CA PHE A 15 -12.30 -10.48 7.52
C PHE A 15 -11.01 -10.51 8.35
N ILE A 16 -10.07 -9.60 8.06
CA ILE A 16 -8.81 -9.49 8.80
C ILE A 16 -9.10 -9.14 10.25
N ARG A 17 -9.97 -8.15 10.51
CA ARG A 17 -10.34 -7.75 11.87
C ARG A 17 -10.95 -8.91 12.66
N GLU A 18 -11.91 -9.61 12.08
CA GLU A 18 -12.52 -10.80 12.71
C GLU A 18 -11.45 -11.86 13.03
N THR A 19 -10.52 -12.08 12.11
CA THR A 19 -9.46 -13.09 12.25
C THR A 19 -8.45 -12.71 13.33
N GLU A 20 -8.05 -11.44 13.40
CA GLU A 20 -7.02 -10.95 14.32
C GLU A 20 -7.50 -10.89 15.77
N VAL A 21 -8.76 -10.50 15.99
CA VAL A 21 -9.27 -10.26 17.36
C VAL A 21 -10.38 -11.23 17.79
N GLY A 22 -10.85 -12.11 16.90
CA GLY A 22 -11.88 -13.10 17.18
C GLY A 22 -13.30 -12.54 17.29
N SER A 23 -13.51 -11.24 17.03
CA SER A 23 -14.82 -10.60 17.09
C SER A 23 -15.00 -9.53 16.03
N GLY A 24 -16.25 -9.30 15.63
CA GLY A 24 -16.66 -8.12 14.86
C GLY A 24 -17.08 -6.95 15.75
N GLY A 25 -17.37 -5.81 15.12
CA GLY A 25 -17.99 -4.66 15.79
C GLY A 25 -17.01 -3.69 16.44
N ARG A 26 -17.56 -2.77 17.25
CA ARG A 26 -16.82 -1.62 17.78
C ARG A 26 -15.74 -2.00 18.79
N ALA A 27 -15.97 -3.04 19.60
CA ALA A 27 -15.04 -3.49 20.63
C ALA A 27 -13.71 -4.01 20.04
N SER A 28 -13.73 -4.53 18.82
CA SER A 28 -12.53 -5.02 18.13
C SER A 28 -11.43 -3.97 18.01
N TYR A 29 -11.80 -2.69 17.91
CA TYR A 29 -10.86 -1.56 17.78
C TYR A 29 -10.12 -1.24 19.08
N ASP A 30 -10.56 -1.77 20.21
CA ASP A 30 -9.95 -1.56 21.52
C ASP A 30 -9.11 -2.75 22.00
N VAL A 31 -9.07 -3.85 21.24
CA VAL A 31 -8.34 -5.07 21.61
C VAL A 31 -6.83 -4.86 21.50
N ILE A 32 -6.09 -5.23 22.54
CA ILE A 32 -4.63 -5.35 22.48
C ILE A 32 -4.22 -6.80 22.66
N TYR A 33 -2.97 -7.12 22.31
CA TYR A 33 -2.44 -8.48 22.44
C TYR A 33 -2.70 -9.09 23.83
N ALA A 34 -3.02 -10.38 23.86
CA ALA A 34 -3.40 -11.13 25.07
C ALA A 34 -4.62 -10.57 25.82
N HIS A 35 -5.49 -9.81 25.12
CA HIS A 35 -6.72 -9.20 25.65
C HIS A 35 -6.49 -8.35 26.91
N LYS A 36 -5.38 -7.61 26.95
CA LYS A 36 -4.97 -6.80 28.12
C LYS A 36 -5.53 -5.37 28.13
N GLN A 37 -6.49 -5.04 27.26
CA GLN A 37 -6.96 -3.65 27.08
C GLN A 37 -7.60 -3.05 28.34
N ASP A 38 -8.12 -3.87 29.24
CA ASP A 38 -8.70 -3.44 30.52
C ASP A 38 -7.64 -2.89 31.49
N SER A 39 -6.34 -3.12 31.20
CA SER A 39 -5.23 -2.54 31.97
C SER A 39 -4.79 -1.17 31.47
N LEU A 40 -5.37 -0.66 30.38
CA LEU A 40 -5.07 0.66 29.85
C LEU A 40 -5.76 1.75 30.69
N PRO A 41 -5.14 2.94 30.86
CA PRO A 41 -5.72 4.03 31.63
C PRO A 41 -6.98 4.62 30.98
N LYS A 42 -7.19 4.36 29.68
CA LYS A 42 -8.36 4.74 28.89
C LYS A 42 -8.52 3.77 27.72
N PRO A 43 -9.71 3.68 27.09
CA PRO A 43 -9.90 2.88 25.89
C PRO A 43 -8.85 3.21 24.83
N LEU A 44 -8.36 2.20 24.11
CA LEU A 44 -7.32 2.36 23.09
C LEU A 44 -7.74 3.40 22.04
N THR A 45 -9.01 3.39 21.65
CA THR A 45 -9.58 4.33 20.68
C THR A 45 -9.76 5.75 21.20
N ALA A 46 -9.55 5.99 22.49
CA ALA A 46 -9.46 7.31 23.10
C ALA A 46 -8.00 7.77 23.32
N MET A 47 -7.02 6.95 22.93
CA MET A 47 -5.61 7.30 22.93
C MET A 47 -5.23 7.99 21.61
N THR A 48 -4.28 8.91 21.67
CA THR A 48 -3.60 9.43 20.46
C THR A 48 -2.62 8.40 19.91
N VAL A 49 -2.26 8.51 18.64
CA VAL A 49 -1.22 7.70 18.00
C VAL A 49 0.09 7.73 18.82
N GLY A 50 0.45 8.90 19.36
CA GLY A 50 1.62 9.09 20.21
C GLY A 50 1.53 8.30 21.51
N GLU A 51 0.39 8.38 22.20
CA GLU A 51 0.13 7.60 23.42
C GLU A 51 0.16 6.09 23.15
N VAL A 52 -0.43 5.64 22.03
CA VAL A 52 -0.38 4.21 21.63
C VAL A 52 1.06 3.77 21.40
N ILE A 53 1.85 4.51 20.63
CA ILE A 53 3.26 4.18 20.35
C ILE A 53 4.09 4.12 21.64
N ASP A 54 3.82 5.00 22.60
CA ASP A 54 4.52 5.05 23.87
C ASP A 54 4.12 3.88 24.79
N ALA A 55 2.83 3.55 24.87
CA ALA A 55 2.34 2.38 25.61
C ALA A 55 2.88 1.07 25.02
N GLN A 56 2.87 0.93 23.70
CA GLN A 56 3.40 -0.22 22.97
C GLN A 56 4.88 -0.54 23.29
N LYS A 57 5.68 0.43 23.76
CA LYS A 57 7.09 0.20 24.13
C LYS A 57 7.24 -0.84 25.24
N THR A 58 6.29 -0.92 26.17
CA THR A 58 6.37 -1.80 27.33
C THR A 58 5.67 -3.15 27.08
N TRP A 59 4.67 -3.18 26.20
CA TRP A 59 3.83 -4.37 25.97
C TRP A 59 4.58 -5.58 25.43
N SER A 60 5.57 -5.40 24.56
CA SER A 60 6.36 -6.55 24.07
C SER A 60 7.04 -7.32 25.21
N ARG A 61 7.49 -6.63 26.26
CA ARG A 61 8.07 -7.29 27.46
C ARG A 61 7.00 -7.77 28.43
N ALA A 62 5.93 -6.99 28.62
CA ALA A 62 4.90 -7.27 29.61
C ALA A 62 3.91 -8.37 29.18
N HIS A 63 3.60 -8.44 27.89
CA HIS A 63 2.54 -9.29 27.34
C HIS A 63 3.02 -10.09 26.12
N GLY A 64 4.23 -9.83 25.61
CA GLY A 64 4.84 -10.56 24.50
C GLY A 64 4.72 -9.86 23.15
N SER A 65 3.71 -9.04 22.88
CA SER A 65 3.55 -8.30 21.62
C SER A 65 3.23 -6.83 21.86
N SER A 66 3.48 -5.99 20.85
CA SER A 66 2.98 -4.61 20.80
C SER A 66 1.72 -4.46 19.96
N ALA A 67 1.13 -5.55 19.47
CA ALA A 67 -0.05 -5.49 18.61
C ALA A 67 -1.24 -4.78 19.27
N ALA A 68 -1.86 -3.88 18.52
CA ALA A 68 -2.92 -2.99 19.00
C ALA A 68 -4.07 -2.85 17.99
N GLY A 69 -5.29 -2.77 18.51
CA GLY A 69 -6.49 -2.44 17.77
C GLY A 69 -7.02 -3.56 16.89
N ALA A 70 -8.01 -3.21 16.06
CA ALA A 70 -8.75 -4.10 15.19
C ALA A 70 -7.87 -4.90 14.23
N TYR A 71 -6.75 -4.31 13.82
CA TYR A 71 -5.83 -4.88 12.83
C TYR A 71 -4.48 -5.27 13.42
N GLN A 72 -4.39 -5.32 14.76
CA GLN A 72 -3.20 -5.77 15.50
C GLN A 72 -1.90 -5.08 15.05
N VAL A 73 -1.96 -3.75 14.83
CA VAL A 73 -0.84 -2.96 14.29
C VAL A 73 0.31 -2.94 15.29
N MET A 74 1.49 -3.37 14.84
CA MET A 74 2.71 -3.39 15.66
C MET A 74 3.32 -1.99 15.80
N ARG A 75 4.04 -1.75 16.90
CA ARG A 75 4.70 -0.45 17.14
C ARG A 75 5.61 -0.01 16.01
N ALA A 76 6.43 -0.92 15.50
CA ALA A 76 7.36 -0.63 14.41
C ALA A 76 6.61 -0.21 13.14
N THR A 77 5.50 -0.89 12.84
CA THR A 77 4.61 -0.55 11.72
C THR A 77 4.00 0.84 11.90
N LEU A 78 3.45 1.14 13.09
CA LEU A 78 2.84 2.45 13.35
C LEU A 78 3.86 3.61 13.29
N VAL A 79 5.07 3.40 13.79
CA VAL A 79 6.18 4.36 13.65
C VAL A 79 6.63 4.51 12.19
N GLY A 80 6.60 3.44 11.41
CA GLY A 80 6.87 3.48 9.96
C GLY A 80 5.81 4.31 9.23
N LEU A 81 4.53 4.09 9.54
CA LEU A 81 3.41 4.82 8.94
C LEU A 81 3.47 6.33 9.23
N LEU A 82 3.93 6.75 10.42
CA LEU A 82 4.17 8.16 10.72
C LEU A 82 5.22 8.82 9.82
N LYS A 83 6.18 8.04 9.30
CA LYS A 83 7.20 8.54 8.37
C LYS A 83 6.71 8.51 6.92
N GLU A 84 5.86 7.56 6.61
CA GLU A 84 5.34 7.33 5.26
C GLU A 84 4.17 8.26 4.91
N LEU A 85 3.33 8.60 5.89
CA LEU A 85 2.11 9.38 5.70
C LEU A 85 2.26 10.80 6.26
N PRO A 86 2.42 11.83 5.41
CA PRO A 86 2.60 13.22 5.88
C PRO A 86 1.44 13.77 6.70
N SER A 87 0.23 13.22 6.51
CA SER A 87 -0.99 13.62 7.24
C SER A 87 -1.19 12.88 8.57
N LEU A 88 -0.37 11.87 8.87
CA LEU A 88 -0.46 11.14 10.13
C LEU A 88 0.45 11.82 11.16
N HIS A 89 -0.15 12.25 12.27
CA HIS A 89 0.57 12.90 13.37
C HIS A 89 0.32 12.18 14.70
N ARG A 90 1.21 12.42 15.67
CA ARG A 90 1.17 11.75 16.98
C ARG A 90 0.01 12.20 17.86
N ASP A 91 -0.56 13.37 17.61
CA ASP A 91 -1.67 13.98 18.35
C ASP A 91 -3.04 13.55 17.83
N VAL A 92 -3.11 12.88 16.69
CA VAL A 92 -4.36 12.32 16.13
C VAL A 92 -4.84 11.14 16.98
N LEU A 93 -6.15 11.04 17.21
CA LEU A 93 -6.75 9.91 17.90
C LEU A 93 -6.59 8.60 17.11
N PHE A 94 -6.27 7.51 17.81
CA PHE A 94 -6.21 6.15 17.28
C PHE A 94 -7.61 5.51 17.23
N ASP A 95 -8.58 6.27 16.74
CA ASP A 95 -9.98 5.90 16.66
C ASP A 95 -10.23 4.84 15.57
N PRO A 96 -11.46 4.26 15.47
CA PRO A 96 -11.77 3.26 14.46
C PRO A 96 -11.55 3.73 13.02
N ALA A 97 -11.84 5.01 12.75
CA ALA A 97 -11.70 5.61 11.44
C ALA A 97 -10.24 5.61 10.98
N LEU A 98 -9.34 6.02 11.86
CA LEU A 98 -7.91 6.01 11.61
C LEU A 98 -7.41 4.58 11.46
N GLN A 99 -7.81 3.66 12.34
CA GLN A 99 -7.41 2.25 12.25
C GLN A 99 -7.80 1.63 10.89
N ASP A 100 -9.03 1.86 10.42
CA ASP A 100 -9.49 1.42 9.09
C ASP A 100 -8.63 2.04 7.98
N SER A 101 -8.32 3.34 8.05
CA SER A 101 -7.50 4.04 7.05
C SER A 101 -6.07 3.52 7.02
N LEU A 102 -5.45 3.27 8.17
CA LEU A 102 -4.11 2.72 8.25
C LEU A 102 -4.07 1.29 7.71
N ALA A 103 -5.06 0.46 8.05
CA ALA A 103 -5.13 -0.90 7.53
C ALA A 103 -5.38 -0.94 6.01
N HIS A 104 -6.20 -0.03 5.48
CA HIS A 104 -6.37 0.14 4.04
C HIS A 104 -5.06 0.56 3.36
N HIS A 105 -4.28 1.46 3.97
CA HIS A 105 -2.95 1.81 3.48
C HIS A 105 -2.02 0.59 3.43
N LEU A 106 -2.01 -0.24 4.48
CA LEU A 106 -1.24 -1.48 4.52
C LEU A 106 -1.69 -2.49 3.45
N LEU A 107 -2.98 -2.61 3.17
CA LEU A 107 -3.50 -3.41 2.05
C LEU A 107 -2.94 -2.93 0.71
N ASN A 108 -2.95 -1.62 0.47
CA ASN A 108 -2.41 -1.04 -0.76
C ASN A 108 -0.90 -1.25 -0.87
N ARG A 109 -0.16 -1.15 0.24
CA ARG A 109 1.27 -1.49 0.30
C ARG A 109 1.54 -2.95 -0.10
N ARG A 110 0.60 -3.86 0.16
CA ARG A 110 0.68 -5.27 -0.27
C ARG A 110 0.16 -5.53 -1.68
N GLY A 111 -0.29 -4.50 -2.40
CA GLY A 111 -0.66 -4.56 -3.81
C GLY A 111 -2.15 -4.77 -4.05
N PHE A 112 -3.03 -4.32 -3.15
CA PHE A 112 -4.48 -4.45 -3.35
C PHE A 112 -4.96 -3.85 -4.69
N ALA A 113 -4.49 -2.66 -5.07
CA ALA A 113 -4.83 -2.06 -6.36
C ALA A 113 -4.37 -2.93 -7.55
N ALA A 114 -3.13 -3.42 -7.52
CA ALA A 114 -2.60 -4.33 -8.53
C ALA A 114 -3.38 -5.67 -8.59
N PHE A 115 -3.89 -6.14 -7.45
CA PHE A 115 -4.72 -7.34 -7.40
C PHE A 115 -6.09 -7.10 -8.06
N VAL A 116 -6.74 -5.98 -7.76
CA VAL A 116 -8.02 -5.61 -8.37
C VAL A 116 -7.88 -5.38 -9.88
N ALA A 117 -6.78 -4.76 -10.30
CA ALA A 117 -6.43 -4.56 -11.71
C ALA A 117 -6.01 -5.85 -12.45
N GLY A 118 -5.83 -6.96 -11.74
CA GLY A 118 -5.41 -8.24 -12.31
C GLY A 118 -3.91 -8.35 -12.63
N GLU A 119 -3.09 -7.40 -12.18
CA GLU A 119 -1.64 -7.39 -12.37
C GLU A 119 -0.91 -8.40 -11.45
N ILE A 120 -1.48 -8.69 -10.28
CA ILE A 120 -1.02 -9.76 -9.40
C ILE A 120 -2.13 -10.80 -9.18
N GLY A 121 -1.76 -12.08 -9.26
CA GLY A 121 -2.69 -13.18 -9.04
C GLY A 121 -3.07 -13.37 -7.58
N LEU A 122 -4.17 -14.09 -7.36
CA LEU A 122 -4.74 -14.36 -6.04
C LEU A 122 -3.73 -14.99 -5.05
N ALA A 123 -2.96 -15.98 -5.48
CA ALA A 123 -1.99 -16.67 -4.61
C ALA A 123 -0.83 -15.75 -4.18
N GLU A 124 -0.34 -14.90 -5.07
CA GLU A 124 0.73 -13.94 -4.75
C GLU A 124 0.20 -12.83 -3.84
N PHE A 125 -0.98 -12.28 -4.11
CA PHE A 125 -1.58 -11.29 -3.22
C PHE A 125 -1.84 -11.87 -1.82
N ALA A 126 -2.37 -13.10 -1.73
CA ALA A 126 -2.55 -13.79 -0.46
C ALA A 126 -1.25 -13.97 0.32
N LYS A 127 -0.15 -14.34 -0.36
CA LYS A 127 1.18 -14.41 0.25
C LYS A 127 1.61 -13.05 0.79
N ARG A 128 1.46 -11.97 0.02
CA ARG A 128 1.80 -10.60 0.46
C ARG A 128 0.98 -10.15 1.66
N LEU A 129 -0.30 -10.52 1.73
CA LEU A 129 -1.13 -10.28 2.90
C LEU A 129 -0.67 -11.08 4.13
N ALA A 130 -0.29 -12.34 3.96
CA ALA A 130 0.27 -13.17 5.04
C ALA A 130 1.61 -12.66 5.59
N MET A 131 2.33 -11.83 4.82
CA MET A 131 3.52 -11.10 5.27
C MET A 131 3.20 -9.81 6.04
N GLU A 132 1.93 -9.40 6.11
CA GLU A 132 1.48 -8.26 6.92
C GLU A 132 0.73 -8.75 8.16
N TRP A 133 -0.19 -9.70 7.97
CA TRP A 133 -1.01 -10.30 9.01
C TRP A 133 -0.66 -11.77 9.16
N ALA A 134 0.06 -12.10 10.24
CA ALA A 134 0.57 -13.44 10.48
C ALA A 134 -0.54 -14.50 10.70
N SER A 135 -1.75 -14.05 11.02
CA SER A 135 -2.94 -14.89 11.17
C SER A 135 -3.48 -15.43 9.84
N LEU A 136 -3.06 -14.87 8.71
CA LEU A 136 -3.49 -15.30 7.39
C LEU A 136 -2.60 -16.46 6.87
N PRO A 137 -3.20 -17.47 6.22
CA PRO A 137 -2.46 -18.57 5.63
C PRO A 137 -1.87 -18.19 4.26
N VAL A 138 -0.73 -18.80 3.91
CA VAL A 138 -0.34 -18.91 2.50
C VAL A 138 -1.26 -19.89 1.77
N LEU A 139 -1.52 -19.64 0.49
CA LEU A 139 -2.43 -20.47 -0.32
C LEU A 139 -1.72 -21.52 -1.19
N VAL A 140 -0.41 -21.39 -1.31
CA VAL A 140 0.46 -22.32 -2.04
C VAL A 140 1.73 -22.55 -1.24
N ASP A 141 2.39 -23.67 -1.49
CA ASP A 141 3.69 -23.95 -0.90
C ASP A 141 4.71 -22.89 -1.37
N THR A 142 5.41 -22.27 -0.42
CA THR A 142 6.31 -21.15 -0.71
C THR A 142 7.42 -21.04 0.34
N ASP A 143 8.42 -20.21 0.07
CA ASP A 143 9.43 -19.85 1.06
C ASP A 143 8.80 -18.86 2.05
N GLY A 144 8.72 -19.26 3.31
CA GLY A 144 8.31 -18.39 4.42
C GLY A 144 9.51 -17.75 5.09
N ASP A 145 9.27 -16.98 6.15
CA ASP A 145 10.30 -16.21 6.86
C ASP A 145 11.44 -17.10 7.42
N ARG A 146 11.10 -18.27 7.97
CA ARG A 146 12.06 -19.17 8.64
C ARG A 146 12.36 -20.45 7.89
N ARG A 147 11.38 -20.92 7.12
CA ARG A 147 11.43 -22.19 6.40
C ARG A 147 10.44 -22.16 5.26
N ARG A 148 10.52 -23.17 4.40
CA ARG A 148 9.44 -23.47 3.47
C ARG A 148 8.16 -23.77 4.23
N VAL A 149 7.07 -23.14 3.82
CA VAL A 149 5.74 -23.28 4.42
C VAL A 149 4.79 -23.89 3.40
N ARG A 150 3.83 -24.66 3.90
CA ARG A 150 2.81 -25.32 3.08
C ARG A 150 1.52 -24.52 3.08
N ARG A 151 0.68 -24.74 2.06
CA ARG A 151 -0.70 -24.22 2.03
C ARG A 151 -1.39 -24.38 3.39
N GLY A 152 -2.02 -23.30 3.86
CA GLY A 152 -2.70 -23.26 5.16
C GLY A 152 -1.81 -22.88 6.35
N GLN A 153 -0.49 -22.76 6.18
CA GLN A 153 0.42 -22.29 7.23
C GLN A 153 0.60 -20.76 7.18
N SER A 154 0.96 -20.14 8.31
CA SER A 154 1.40 -18.74 8.34
C SER A 154 2.70 -18.58 7.56
N TYR A 155 2.91 -17.40 6.95
CA TYR A 155 4.20 -17.03 6.36
C TYR A 155 5.36 -17.11 7.37
N TYR A 156 5.06 -16.90 8.66
CA TYR A 156 6.02 -16.92 9.75
C TYR A 156 6.14 -18.28 10.47
N ALA A 157 5.51 -19.33 9.94
CA ALA A 157 5.51 -20.63 10.59
C ALA A 157 6.95 -21.16 10.78
N GLY A 158 7.30 -21.47 12.03
CA GLY A 158 8.66 -21.88 12.43
C GLY A 158 9.32 -20.93 13.43
N ASP A 159 8.73 -19.76 13.70
CA ASP A 159 9.21 -18.83 14.73
C ASP A 159 8.77 -19.18 16.17
N GLY A 160 8.01 -20.27 16.34
CA GLY A 160 7.48 -20.72 17.63
C GLY A 160 6.25 -19.98 18.13
N ARG A 161 5.76 -18.96 17.41
CA ARG A 161 4.72 -18.05 17.89
C ARG A 161 3.57 -17.87 16.91
N ASN A 162 3.87 -17.56 15.65
CA ASN A 162 2.89 -17.19 14.66
C ASN A 162 2.24 -18.41 14.00
N ARG A 163 0.92 -18.36 13.86
CA ARG A 163 0.11 -19.42 13.26
C ARG A 163 -1.03 -18.81 12.45
N ALA A 164 -1.41 -19.47 11.36
CA ALA A 164 -2.61 -19.10 10.64
C ALA A 164 -3.84 -19.49 11.48
N LEU A 165 -4.82 -18.59 11.55
CA LEU A 165 -6.03 -18.74 12.36
C LEU A 165 -7.28 -19.06 11.51
N VAL A 166 -7.13 -19.06 10.18
CA VAL A 166 -8.21 -19.32 9.22
C VAL A 166 -7.81 -20.37 8.22
N ARG A 167 -8.83 -21.10 7.73
CA ARG A 167 -8.66 -22.10 6.66
C ARG A 167 -8.37 -21.39 5.33
N PRO A 168 -7.48 -21.95 4.49
CA PRO A 168 -7.13 -21.35 3.20
C PRO A 168 -8.35 -21.22 2.27
N GLU A 169 -9.33 -22.14 2.33
CA GLU A 169 -10.55 -22.05 1.51
C GLU A 169 -11.40 -20.82 1.86
N ARG A 170 -11.52 -20.49 3.16
CA ARG A 170 -12.25 -19.30 3.62
C ARG A 170 -11.52 -18.04 3.12
N PHE A 171 -10.20 -18.02 3.22
CA PHE A 171 -9.41 -16.88 2.77
C PHE A 171 -9.50 -16.68 1.25
N GLU A 172 -9.41 -17.74 0.46
CA GLU A 172 -9.65 -17.71 -1.00
C GLU A 172 -11.03 -17.14 -1.37
N ALA A 173 -12.07 -17.57 -0.67
CA ALA A 173 -13.43 -17.09 -0.91
C ALA A 173 -13.54 -15.57 -0.66
N VAL A 174 -12.96 -15.08 0.44
CA VAL A 174 -12.94 -13.65 0.76
C VAL A 174 -12.15 -12.85 -0.27
N LEU A 175 -10.99 -13.35 -0.72
CA LEU A 175 -10.19 -12.70 -1.77
C LEU A 175 -10.97 -12.57 -3.09
N ARG A 176 -11.72 -13.62 -3.47
CA ARG A 176 -12.57 -13.58 -4.67
C ARG A 176 -13.73 -12.59 -4.51
N ALA A 177 -14.37 -12.55 -3.34
CA ALA A 177 -15.44 -11.59 -3.06
C ALA A 177 -14.93 -10.14 -3.10
N ALA A 178 -13.76 -9.89 -2.52
CA ALA A 178 -13.10 -8.59 -2.55
C ALA A 178 -12.73 -8.15 -3.97
N LEU A 179 -12.19 -9.06 -4.77
CA LEU A 179 -11.89 -8.81 -6.19
C LEU A 179 -13.17 -8.47 -6.97
N ALA A 180 -14.22 -9.26 -6.82
CA ALA A 180 -15.49 -9.02 -7.51
C ALA A 180 -16.09 -7.65 -7.17
N ALA A 181 -16.06 -7.26 -5.89
CA ALA A 181 -16.53 -5.95 -5.44
C ALA A 181 -15.64 -4.80 -5.95
N GLY A 182 -14.32 -4.96 -5.90
CA GLY A 182 -13.36 -3.96 -6.41
C GLY A 182 -13.53 -3.73 -7.92
N SER A 183 -13.56 -4.80 -8.71
CA SER A 183 -13.73 -4.69 -10.17
C SER A 183 -15.12 -4.20 -10.58
N ALA A 184 -16.15 -4.38 -9.74
CA ALA A 184 -17.48 -3.81 -9.99
C ALA A 184 -17.47 -2.27 -9.83
N GLN A 185 -16.82 -1.78 -8.76
CA GLN A 185 -16.67 -0.36 -8.51
C GLN A 185 -15.86 0.34 -9.61
N GLU A 186 -14.76 -0.26 -10.09
CA GLU A 186 -13.97 0.30 -11.18
C GLU A 186 -14.77 0.39 -12.49
N ARG A 187 -15.58 -0.63 -12.79
CA ARG A 187 -16.49 -0.62 -13.94
C ARG A 187 -17.58 0.44 -13.82
N GLU A 188 -18.10 0.67 -12.62
CA GLU A 188 -19.08 1.73 -12.38
C GLU A 188 -18.45 3.12 -12.49
N ALA A 189 -17.26 3.32 -11.92
CA ALA A 189 -16.51 4.57 -12.05
C ALA A 189 -16.15 4.87 -13.52
N GLY A 190 -15.75 3.85 -14.29
CA GLY A 190 -15.52 3.97 -15.73
C GLY A 190 -16.77 4.39 -16.49
N ARG A 191 -17.92 3.73 -16.23
CA ARG A 191 -19.20 4.09 -16.84
C ARG A 191 -19.68 5.49 -16.44
N ALA A 192 -19.51 5.90 -15.20
CA ALA A 192 -19.86 7.24 -14.74
C ALA A 192 -18.98 8.33 -15.38
N SER A 193 -17.70 8.02 -15.61
CA SER A 193 -16.79 8.90 -16.36
C SER A 193 -17.17 9.02 -17.84
N GLU A 194 -17.75 7.97 -18.44
CA GLU A 194 -18.20 7.94 -19.84
C GLU A 194 -19.59 8.57 -20.04
N ALA A 195 -20.48 8.41 -19.05
CA ALA A 195 -21.84 8.94 -19.06
C ALA A 195 -21.97 10.42 -18.63
N ALA A 196 -20.90 11.04 -18.11
CA ALA A 196 -20.91 12.46 -17.77
C ALA A 196 -21.05 13.31 -19.05
N PRO A 197 -22.14 14.08 -19.23
CA PRO A 197 -22.39 14.80 -20.48
C PRO A 197 -21.33 15.90 -20.64
N GLY A 198 -20.62 15.84 -21.77
CA GLY A 198 -19.88 16.94 -22.37
C GLY A 198 -19.26 17.95 -21.39
N ARG A 199 -18.21 17.56 -20.65
CA ARG A 199 -17.19 18.56 -20.34
C ARG A 199 -16.56 18.90 -21.69
N ALA A 200 -17.12 19.91 -22.36
CA ALA A 200 -16.67 20.39 -23.66
C ALA A 200 -15.15 20.34 -23.67
N ALA A 201 -14.61 19.51 -24.57
CA ALA A 201 -13.18 19.41 -24.78
C ALA A 201 -12.71 20.84 -25.06
N ARG A 202 -12.12 21.50 -24.05
CA ARG A 202 -11.47 22.78 -24.26
C ARG A 202 -10.51 22.54 -25.42
N PRO A 203 -10.56 23.33 -26.50
CA PRO A 203 -9.71 23.10 -27.65
C PRO A 203 -8.28 23.01 -27.13
N ARG A 204 -7.66 21.85 -27.32
CA ARG A 204 -6.26 21.63 -26.96
C ARG A 204 -5.47 22.61 -27.80
N LYS A 205 -5.09 23.74 -27.19
CA LYS A 205 -4.17 24.69 -27.83
C LYS A 205 -2.89 23.91 -28.17
N PRO A 206 -2.35 24.05 -29.39
CA PRO A 206 -1.15 23.31 -29.79
C PRO A 206 -0.03 23.59 -28.79
N VAL A 207 0.66 22.52 -28.37
CA VAL A 207 1.80 22.53 -27.44
C VAL A 207 3.04 23.12 -28.12
N ALA A 208 2.88 24.28 -28.76
CA ALA A 208 3.96 25.03 -29.38
C ALA A 208 4.24 26.34 -28.62
N ARG A 209 3.37 26.78 -27.69
CA ARG A 209 3.54 28.05 -26.96
C ARG A 209 3.00 28.06 -25.52
N SER A 210 3.11 26.96 -24.78
CA SER A 210 2.82 26.98 -23.33
C SER A 210 4.13 27.07 -22.55
N GLY A 211 4.37 28.19 -21.86
CA GLY A 211 5.57 28.41 -21.04
C GLY A 211 5.78 27.37 -19.93
N ARG A 212 4.76 26.57 -19.61
CA ARG A 212 4.81 25.49 -18.63
C ARG A 212 5.63 24.27 -19.12
N PHE A 213 5.73 24.07 -20.44
CA PHE A 213 6.56 22.99 -21.01
C PHE A 213 8.06 23.23 -20.75
N TRP A 214 8.53 24.47 -20.93
CA TRP A 214 9.91 24.85 -20.60
C TRP A 214 10.19 24.80 -19.10
N THR A 215 9.20 25.10 -18.25
CA THR A 215 9.36 24.96 -16.79
C THR A 215 9.57 23.51 -16.39
N TRP A 216 8.81 22.56 -16.94
CA TRP A 216 9.00 21.13 -16.66
C TRP A 216 10.28 20.57 -17.29
N LEU A 217 10.69 21.02 -18.49
CA LEU A 217 11.94 20.62 -19.12
C LEU A 217 13.17 21.11 -18.32
N LEU A 218 13.14 22.35 -17.79
CA LEU A 218 14.20 22.91 -16.95
C LEU A 218 14.21 22.29 -15.54
N THR A 219 13.04 21.97 -14.99
CA THR A 219 12.94 21.32 -13.65
C THR A 219 13.38 19.85 -13.71
N ALA A 220 13.09 19.14 -14.81
CA ALA A 220 13.59 17.79 -15.04
C ALA A 220 15.12 17.75 -15.19
N GLY A 221 15.74 18.79 -15.77
CA GLY A 221 17.20 18.96 -15.81
C GLY A 221 17.82 19.12 -14.40
N GLY A 222 17.14 19.83 -13.50
CA GLY A 222 17.57 19.98 -12.11
C GLY A 222 17.48 18.68 -11.29
N THR A 223 16.48 17.83 -11.56
CA THR A 223 16.33 16.53 -10.88
C THR A 223 17.34 15.47 -11.32
N ILE A 224 17.94 15.60 -12.50
CA ILE A 224 19.01 14.70 -12.95
C ILE A 224 20.28 14.93 -12.12
N VAL A 225 20.58 16.19 -11.77
CA VAL A 225 21.75 16.55 -10.95
C VAL A 225 21.59 16.06 -9.50
N THR A 226 20.38 16.07 -8.94
CA THR A 226 20.14 15.55 -7.58
C THR A 226 20.06 14.02 -7.54
N ALA A 227 19.51 13.36 -8.55
CA ALA A 227 19.50 11.90 -8.66
C ALA A 227 20.93 11.31 -8.77
N LEU A 228 21.86 12.00 -9.43
CA LEU A 228 23.27 11.62 -9.50
C LEU A 228 23.98 11.68 -8.13
N LYS A 229 23.51 12.57 -7.23
CA LYS A 229 24.06 12.76 -5.88
C LYS A 229 23.57 11.68 -4.90
N GLU A 230 22.29 11.29 -4.99
CA GLU A 230 21.65 10.25 -4.16
C GLU A 230 22.12 8.83 -4.51
N LEU A 231 22.59 8.59 -5.74
CA LEU A 231 23.12 7.29 -6.20
C LEU A 231 24.62 7.08 -5.89
N ASN A 232 25.26 8.00 -5.15
CA ASN A 232 26.70 8.00 -4.84
C ASN A 232 27.61 7.87 -6.08
N LEU A 233 27.15 8.35 -7.24
CA LEU A 233 27.90 8.34 -8.50
C LEU A 233 28.94 9.47 -8.60
N VAL A 234 29.07 10.28 -7.55
CA VAL A 234 30.03 11.39 -7.40
C VAL A 234 31.48 10.88 -7.27
N ALA A 235 31.67 9.59 -7.00
CA ALA A 235 32.99 8.93 -6.95
C ALA A 235 33.48 8.42 -8.32
N LEU A 236 32.68 8.49 -9.38
CA LEU A 236 33.08 8.08 -10.73
C LEU A 236 33.75 9.21 -11.49
N ASP A 237 34.71 8.85 -12.34
CA ASP A 237 35.36 9.76 -13.28
C ASP A 237 34.32 10.53 -14.11
N TRP A 238 34.56 11.84 -14.28
CA TRP A 238 33.65 12.77 -14.95
C TRP A 238 33.30 12.34 -16.40
N ARG A 239 34.18 11.57 -17.06
CA ARG A 239 33.93 11.00 -18.40
C ARG A 239 32.84 9.92 -18.37
N VAL A 240 32.78 9.13 -17.30
CA VAL A 240 31.76 8.08 -17.12
C VAL A 240 30.41 8.71 -16.81
N GLN A 241 30.39 9.79 -16.02
CA GLN A 241 29.16 10.56 -15.76
C GLN A 241 28.58 11.16 -17.06
N LEU A 242 29.44 11.70 -17.94
CA LEU A 242 29.05 12.20 -19.26
C LEU A 242 28.49 11.08 -20.15
N ALA A 243 29.11 9.89 -20.15
CA ALA A 243 28.63 8.75 -20.92
C ALA A 243 27.23 8.26 -20.45
N ILE A 244 27.00 8.19 -19.13
CA ILE A 244 25.70 7.83 -18.57
C ILE A 244 24.64 8.88 -18.93
N LEU A 245 24.98 10.18 -18.81
CA LEU A 245 24.07 11.27 -19.16
C LEU A 245 23.67 11.22 -20.63
N VAL A 246 24.64 11.05 -21.53
CA VAL A 246 24.39 10.92 -22.98
C VAL A 246 23.49 9.71 -23.24
N THR A 247 23.73 8.58 -22.58
CA THR A 247 22.92 7.37 -22.74
C THR A 247 21.47 7.59 -22.31
N ILE A 248 21.23 8.21 -21.15
CA ILE A 248 19.89 8.52 -20.65
C ILE A 248 19.17 9.49 -21.60
N ILE A 249 19.85 10.54 -22.06
CA ILE A 249 19.30 11.51 -23.01
C ILE A 249 18.95 10.83 -24.34
N SER A 250 19.84 9.99 -24.88
CA SER A 250 19.58 9.23 -26.10
C SER A 250 18.38 8.31 -25.96
N PHE A 251 18.22 7.64 -24.82
CA PHE A 251 17.08 6.76 -24.56
C PHE A 251 15.78 7.56 -24.43
N ALA A 252 15.80 8.72 -23.77
CA ALA A 252 14.65 9.61 -23.68
C ALA A 252 14.25 10.17 -25.05
N VAL A 253 15.21 10.59 -25.87
CA VAL A 253 14.98 11.07 -27.24
C VAL A 253 14.43 9.94 -28.13
N TYR A 254 14.97 8.73 -28.03
CA TYR A 254 14.46 7.56 -28.74
C TYR A 254 13.04 7.22 -28.32
N ALA A 255 12.75 7.16 -27.01
CA ALA A 255 11.42 6.86 -26.50
C ALA A 255 10.39 7.89 -26.99
N ILE A 256 10.71 9.18 -26.90
CA ILE A 256 9.83 10.27 -27.35
C ILE A 256 9.63 10.22 -28.86
N SER A 257 10.70 9.99 -29.65
CA SER A 257 10.59 9.90 -31.11
C SER A 257 9.94 8.61 -31.61
N SER A 258 9.90 7.55 -30.80
CA SER A 258 9.24 6.29 -31.13
C SER A 258 7.73 6.31 -30.91
N MET A 259 7.21 7.29 -30.15
CA MET A 259 5.78 7.44 -29.89
C MET A 259 5.00 7.80 -31.17
N PRO A 260 3.93 7.05 -31.52
CA PRO A 260 3.15 7.30 -32.74
C PRO A 260 2.64 8.75 -32.85
N ALA A 261 2.17 9.32 -31.73
CA ALA A 261 1.67 10.68 -31.65
C ALA A 261 2.75 11.76 -31.92
N VAL A 262 4.01 11.48 -31.60
CA VAL A 262 5.13 12.42 -31.82
C VAL A 262 5.63 12.33 -33.26
N ARG A 263 5.68 11.12 -33.84
CA ARG A 263 6.06 10.93 -35.25
C ARG A 263 5.07 11.60 -36.20
N GLU A 264 3.78 11.53 -35.86
CA GLU A 264 2.72 12.20 -36.61
C GLU A 264 2.82 13.74 -36.48
N ALA A 265 3.14 14.25 -35.29
CA ALA A 265 3.34 15.69 -35.05
C ALA A 265 4.62 16.26 -35.70
N LEU A 266 5.67 15.43 -35.86
CA LEU A 266 6.93 15.82 -36.51
C LEU A 266 6.91 15.63 -38.04
N GLY A 267 5.80 15.16 -38.63
CA GLY A 267 5.67 14.96 -40.07
C GLY A 267 6.55 13.84 -40.64
N LEU A 268 7.13 12.99 -39.78
CA LEU A 268 7.99 11.88 -40.17
C LEU A 268 7.10 10.68 -40.56
N LYS A 269 6.54 10.71 -41.78
CA LYS A 269 5.90 9.54 -42.40
C LYS A 269 6.97 8.48 -42.73
N ARG A 270 6.56 7.20 -42.70
CA ARG A 270 7.41 6.03 -42.98
C ARG A 270 8.10 6.13 -44.34
#